data_AF-A0A0F4RKR1-F1
#
_entry.id   AF-A0A0F4RKR1-F1
#
_cell.length_a   1.000
_cell.length_b   1.000
_cell.length_c   1.000
_cell.angle_alpha   90.00
_cell.angle_beta   90.00
_cell.angle_gamma   90.00
#
_symmetry.space_group_name_H-M   'P 1'
#
loop_
_entity.id
_entity.type
_entity.pdbx_description
1 polymer ?
#
loop_
_entity_poly.entity_id
_entity_poly.type
_entity_poly.pdbx_seq_one_letter_code
_entity_poly.pdbx_strand_id
1 'polypeptide(L)' 'MKQNLRAKIVATCDKKIAQKGENVGLSFYAFFTNKNDDPETLMACATWWIETHQLDHFEKAIKIRKMVADGL' A
#
# COMPACT_ATOMS: atom_id res chain seq x y z
N MET A 1 5.30 -6.40 -9.00
CA MET A 1 4.24 -5.36 -8.93
C MET A 1 4.40 -4.34 -10.06
N LYS A 2 3.32 -3.87 -10.71
CA LYS A 2 3.38 -2.86 -11.81
C LYS A 2 3.91 -1.51 -11.28
N GLN A 3 4.65 -0.75 -12.09
CA GLN A 3 5.23 0.55 -11.68
C GLN A 3 4.18 1.56 -11.19
N ASN A 4 3.02 1.61 -11.85
CA ASN A 4 1.94 2.53 -11.46
C ASN A 4 1.41 2.24 -10.05
N LEU A 5 1.34 0.96 -9.65
CA LEU A 5 0.90 0.57 -8.31
C LEU A 5 1.94 0.96 -7.25
N ARG A 6 3.24 0.82 -7.56
CA ARG A 6 4.32 1.26 -6.66
C ARG A 6 4.24 2.77 -6.37
N ALA A 7 4.13 3.58 -7.42
CA ALA A 7 4.00 5.02 -7.28
C ALA A 7 2.76 5.42 -6.45
N LYS A 8 1.63 4.74 -6.67
CA LYS A 8 0.39 4.96 -5.92
C LYS A 8 0.53 4.64 -4.44
N ILE A 9 1.17 3.52 -4.11
CA ILE A 9 1.40 3.11 -2.72
C ILE A 9 2.27 4.14 -2.00
N VAL A 10 3.40 4.54 -2.62
CA VAL A 10 4.33 5.52 -2.04
C VAL A 10 3.63 6.87 -1.80
N ALA A 11 2.95 7.41 -2.81
CA ALA A 11 2.24 8.68 -2.69
C ALA A 11 1.15 8.65 -1.60
N THR A 12 0.45 7.52 -1.47
CA THR A 12 -0.57 7.36 -0.43
C THR A 12 0.07 7.28 0.96
N CYS A 13 1.17 6.53 1.11
CA CYS A 13 1.89 6.46 2.38
C CYS A 13 2.40 7.84 2.80
N ASP A 14 3.06 8.57 1.89
CA ASP A 14 3.58 9.92 2.14
C ASP A 14 2.46 10.87 2.59
N LYS A 15 1.34 10.87 1.87
CA LYS A 15 0.16 11.68 2.23
C LYS A 15 -0.36 11.33 3.62
N LYS A 16 -0.47 10.05 3.96
CA LYS A 16 -1.02 9.61 5.26
C LYS A 16 -0.05 9.91 6.40
N ILE A 17 1.25 9.75 6.19
CA ILE A 17 2.29 10.11 7.16
C ILE A 17 2.26 11.62 7.43
N ALA A 18 2.19 12.46 6.39
CA ALA A 18 2.11 13.91 6.56
C ALA A 18 0.86 14.35 7.33
N GLN A 19 -0.27 13.63 7.18
CA GLN A 19 -1.54 13.97 7.83
C GLN A 19 -1.69 13.41 9.24
N LYS A 20 -1.14 12.23 9.52
CA LYS A 20 -1.43 11.46 10.74
C LYS A 20 -0.19 11.04 11.54
N GLY A 21 1.00 11.41 11.06
CA GLY A 21 2.29 11.02 11.62
C GLY A 21 2.76 9.64 11.16
N GLU A 22 4.01 9.33 11.49
CA GLU A 22 4.73 8.13 11.02
C GLU A 22 4.14 6.81 11.52
N ASN A 23 3.41 6.84 12.64
CA ASN A 23 2.80 5.66 13.25
C ASN A 23 1.45 5.28 12.64
N VAL A 24 0.99 5.98 11.61
CA VAL A 24 -0.28 5.66 10.95
C VAL A 24 -0.25 4.25 10.35
N GLY A 25 -1.22 3.43 10.76
CA GLY A 25 -1.47 2.11 10.16
C GLY A 25 -2.34 2.22 8.92
N LEU A 26 -1.99 1.48 7.87
CA LEU A 26 -2.73 1.38 6.61
C LEU A 26 -2.97 -0.09 6.27
N SER A 27 -4.13 -0.37 5.68
CA SER A 27 -4.40 -1.62 4.97
C SER A 27 -4.23 -1.40 3.47
N PHE A 28 -4.08 -2.47 2.69
CA PHE A 28 -3.96 -2.33 1.22
C PHE A 28 -5.16 -1.61 0.57
N TYR A 29 -6.34 -1.67 1.19
CA TYR A 29 -7.52 -0.91 0.73
C TYR A 29 -7.30 0.60 0.75
N ALA A 30 -6.38 1.12 1.58
CA ALA A 30 -6.09 2.55 1.65
C ALA A 30 -5.56 3.13 0.32
N PHE A 31 -5.07 2.28 -0.60
CA PHE A 31 -4.57 2.69 -1.90
C PHE A 31 -5.67 2.83 -2.97
N PHE A 32 -6.93 2.60 -2.61
CA PHE A 32 -8.05 2.61 -3.54
C PHE A 32 -9.15 3.55 -3.04
N THR A 33 -9.72 4.35 -3.95
CA THR A 33 -10.85 5.25 -3.68
C THR A 33 -12.15 4.48 -3.54
N ASN A 34 -12.30 3.42 -4.33
CA ASN A 34 -13.42 2.49 -4.28
C ASN A 34 -12.90 1.07 -4.58
N LYS A 35 -13.50 0.07 -3.94
CA LYS A 35 -13.13 -1.34 -4.06
C LYS A 35 -13.28 -1.93 -5.47
N ASN A 36 -14.04 -1.27 -6.35
CA ASN A 36 -14.37 -1.80 -7.68
C ASN A 36 -13.89 -0.92 -8.85
N ASP A 37 -13.16 0.17 -8.59
CA ASP A 37 -12.72 1.07 -9.69
C ASP A 37 -11.65 0.41 -10.56
N ASP A 38 -10.79 -0.41 -9.96
CA ASP A 38 -9.72 -1.14 -10.64
C ASP A 38 -9.51 -2.49 -9.93
N PRO A 39 -10.37 -3.49 -10.20
CA PRO A 39 -10.33 -4.77 -9.50
C PRO A 39 -9.04 -5.54 -9.79
N GLU A 40 -8.45 -5.42 -10.98
CA GLU A 40 -7.19 -6.07 -11.30
C GLU A 40 -6.04 -5.54 -10.44
N THR A 41 -5.91 -4.22 -10.32
CA THR A 41 -4.87 -3.62 -9.48
C THR A 41 -5.12 -3.89 -8.00
N LEU A 42 -6.38 -3.94 -7.56
CA LEU A 42 -6.73 -4.35 -6.21
C LEU A 42 -6.25 -5.77 -5.92
N MET A 43 -6.57 -6.72 -6.79
CA MET A 43 -6.15 -8.13 -6.62
C MET A 43 -4.64 -8.27 -6.65
N ALA A 44 -3.94 -7.57 -7.57
CA ALA A 44 -2.48 -7.58 -7.61
C ALA A 44 -1.87 -7.01 -6.32
N CYS A 45 -2.46 -5.95 -5.75
CA CYS A 45 -2.03 -5.40 -4.47
C CYS A 45 -2.33 -6.35 -3.30
N ALA A 46 -3.48 -7.04 -3.32
CA ALA A 46 -3.87 -8.01 -2.32
C ALA A 46 -2.93 -9.23 -2.33
N THR A 47 -2.60 -9.78 -3.50
CA THR A 47 -1.60 -10.86 -3.64
C THR A 47 -0.24 -10.42 -3.10
N TRP A 48 0.23 -9.23 -3.46
CA TRP A 48 1.48 -8.69 -2.93
C TRP A 48 1.46 -8.58 -1.40
N TRP A 49 0.35 -8.08 -0.84
CA TRP A 49 0.20 -7.83 0.59
C TRP A 49 0.03 -9.11 1.42
N ILE A 50 -0.96 -9.93 1.06
CA ILE A 50 -1.44 -11.06 1.86
C ILE A 50 -0.63 -12.32 1.56
N GLU A 51 -0.37 -12.61 0.29
CA GLU A 51 0.24 -13.87 -0.12
C GLU A 51 1.76 -13.77 -0.18
N THR A 52 2.29 -12.74 -0.86
CA THR A 52 3.74 -12.61 -1.07
C THR A 52 4.48 -12.19 0.19
N HIS A 53 4.02 -11.12 0.84
CA HIS A 53 4.70 -10.52 1.99
C HIS A 53 4.02 -10.81 3.34
N GLN A 54 2.84 -11.45 3.33
CA GLN A 54 2.11 -11.89 4.53
C GLN A 54 1.99 -10.80 5.60
N LEU A 55 1.71 -9.59 5.14
CA LEU A 55 1.56 -8.42 6.00
C LEU A 55 0.27 -8.50 6.82
N ASP A 56 0.31 -7.92 8.02
CA ASP A 56 -0.86 -7.83 8.89
C ASP A 56 -2.00 -7.04 8.23
N HIS A 57 -3.21 -7.13 8.80
CA HIS A 57 -4.37 -6.40 8.30
C HIS A 57 -4.11 -4.87 8.23
N PHE A 58 -3.29 -4.36 9.16
CA PHE A 58 -2.76 -3.02 9.13
C PHE A 58 -1.24 -3.04 9.33
N GLU A 59 -0.53 -2.27 8.51
CA GLU A 59 0.91 -2.06 8.61
C GLU A 59 1.24 -0.59 8.70
N LYS A 60 2.35 -0.24 9.34
CA LYS A 60 2.80 1.15 9.42
C LYS A 60 3.11 1.69 8.02
N ALA A 61 2.60 2.88 7.70
CA ALA A 61 2.84 3.52 6.41
C ALA A 61 4.33 3.66 6.07
N ILE A 62 5.18 3.93 7.07
CA ILE A 62 6.64 4.00 6.89
C ILE A 62 7.25 2.66 6.45
N LYS A 63 6.74 1.53 6.97
CA LYS A 63 7.22 0.19 6.63
C LYS A 63 6.84 -0.15 5.19
N ILE A 64 5.58 0.07 4.83
CA ILE A 64 5.06 -0.19 3.48
C ILE A 64 5.83 0.64 2.44
N ARG A 65 5.99 1.95 2.69
CA ARG A 65 6.74 2.86 1.82
C ARG A 65 8.16 2.38 1.59
N LYS A 66 8.86 1.98 2.67
CA LYS A 66 10.22 1.47 2.59
C LYS A 66 10.29 0.19 1.74
N MET A 67 9.41 -0.77 1.98
CA MET A 67 9.38 -2.02 1.21
C MET A 67 9.24 -1.75 -0.30
N VAL A 68 8.32 -0.86 -0.67
CA VAL A 68 8.11 -0.51 -2.09
C VAL A 68 9.30 0.25 -2.68
N ALA A 69 9.93 1.13 -1.92
CA ALA A 69 11.13 1.86 -2.35
C ALA A 69 12.35 0.94 -2.54
N ASP A 70 12.47 -0.09 -1.71
CA ASP A 70 13.52 -1.12 -1.79
C ASP A 70 13.27 -2.13 -2.93
N GLY A 71 12.18 -1.96 -3.69
CA GLY A 71 11.89 -2.75 -4.88
C GLY A 71 11.14 -4.05 -4.62
N LEU A 72 10.62 -4.25 -3.40
CA LEU A 72 9.79 -5.40 -3.05
C LEU A 72 8.41 -5.39 -3.71
#